data_AF-A0A959C9A3-F1
#
_entry.id   AF-A0A959C9A3-F1
#
_cell.length_a   1.000
_cell.length_b   1.000
_cell.length_c   1.000
_cell.angle_alpha   90.00
_cell.angle_beta   90.00
_cell.angle_gamma   90.00
#
_symmetry.space_group_name_H-M   'P 1'
#
loop_
_entity.id
_entity.type
_entity.pdbx_description
1 polymer ?
#
loop_
_entity_poly.entity_id
_entity_poly.type
_entity_poly.pdbx_seq_one_letter_code
_entity_poly.pdbx_strand_id
1 'polypeptide(L)'
;NLAWRNANYADNESPSGWTFDSMQRGVPFWWERLLQDSQYTANMRCQWQQLRSGALSQRHIFGVIDSLTSALGGATDRHFELYPILGHGIWPNPKPIAKTHAEEIENMKIWISERLRWLDANVPGNCPDASAEWQAAPWVLYPNPVRDILTVFLETAPAEGSGFLLSDLAGRLVGRKEVGGFRSEWDISYLPQGVYLLYYMNAEGRILNTEKIVKF
;
A
#
# COMPACT_ATOMS: atom_id res chain seq x y z
N ASN A 1 -3.48 20.54 -0.57
CA ASN A 1 -3.98 19.17 -0.81
C ASN A 1 -3.77 18.41 0.50
N LEU A 2 -4.81 18.28 1.32
CA LEU A 2 -4.74 17.77 2.71
C LEU A 2 -5.51 16.45 2.80
N ALA A 3 -4.93 15.40 2.23
CA ALA A 3 -5.49 14.05 2.17
C ALA A 3 -4.35 13.04 2.08
N TRP A 4 -4.66 11.75 2.21
CA TRP A 4 -3.71 10.65 2.00
C TRP A 4 -2.45 10.80 2.86
N ARG A 5 -2.61 10.75 4.19
CA ARG A 5 -1.58 11.03 5.22
C ARG A 5 -1.30 12.52 5.47
N ASN A 6 -1.41 13.41 4.47
CA ASN A 6 -0.86 14.78 4.55
C ASN A 6 -1.64 15.78 5.43
N ALA A 7 -1.80 15.49 6.73
CA ALA A 7 -2.41 16.36 7.73
C ALA A 7 -2.00 15.92 9.16
N ASN A 8 -1.00 16.58 9.75
CA ASN A 8 -0.45 16.28 11.09
C ASN A 8 -1.26 16.87 12.27
N TYR A 9 -2.57 16.94 12.11
CA TYR A 9 -3.47 17.52 13.10
C TYR A 9 -4.73 16.68 13.21
N ALA A 10 -5.31 16.66 14.42
CA ALA A 10 -6.54 15.93 14.72
C ALA A 10 -6.49 14.45 14.28
N ASP A 11 -5.31 13.85 14.43
CA ASP A 11 -5.00 12.45 14.10
C ASP A 11 -5.28 12.07 12.64
N ASN A 12 -5.35 13.04 11.72
CA ASN A 12 -5.62 12.78 10.30
C ASN A 12 -4.47 12.06 9.58
N GLU A 13 -3.27 12.08 10.16
CA GLU A 13 -2.14 11.27 9.72
C GLU A 13 -2.23 9.82 10.20
N SER A 14 -3.10 9.50 11.17
CA SER A 14 -3.29 8.14 11.65
C SER A 14 -3.95 7.30 10.56
N PRO A 15 -3.43 6.10 10.24
CA PRO A 15 -4.13 5.18 9.35
C PRO A 15 -5.35 4.53 10.05
N SER A 16 -5.49 4.69 11.36
CA SER A 16 -6.53 4.04 12.17
C SER A 16 -7.52 5.05 12.76
N GLY A 17 -8.73 4.58 13.05
CA GLY A 17 -9.82 5.36 13.63
C GLY A 17 -10.79 5.92 12.60
N TRP A 18 -11.97 6.31 13.06
CA TRP A 18 -12.91 7.10 12.27
C TRP A 18 -12.80 8.58 12.64
N THR A 19 -12.85 9.46 11.63
CA THR A 19 -12.83 10.90 11.87
C THR A 19 -13.98 11.36 12.78
N PHE A 20 -15.12 10.66 12.75
CA PHE A 20 -16.25 10.95 13.63
C PHE A 20 -16.02 10.56 15.09
N ASP A 21 -15.02 9.73 15.39
CA ASP A 21 -14.65 9.38 16.78
C ASP A 21 -13.84 10.51 17.44
N SER A 22 -13.02 11.24 16.67
CA SER A 22 -12.06 12.24 17.18
C SER A 22 -12.44 13.70 16.90
N MET A 23 -13.23 13.98 15.86
CA MET A 23 -13.65 15.34 15.50
C MET A 23 -15.11 15.64 15.83
N GLN A 24 -15.33 16.52 16.81
CA GLN A 24 -16.67 16.97 17.20
C GLN A 24 -17.27 18.05 16.29
N ARG A 25 -16.49 18.67 15.37
CA ARG A 25 -16.96 19.77 14.52
C ARG A 25 -16.92 19.42 13.04
N GLY A 26 -18.04 19.64 12.35
CA GLY A 26 -18.15 19.48 10.89
C GLY A 26 -18.41 18.06 10.43
N VAL A 27 -18.34 17.07 11.32
CA VAL A 27 -18.74 15.69 11.06
C VAL A 27 -20.25 15.55 11.26
N PRO A 28 -21.00 15.04 10.27
CA PRO A 28 -22.43 14.83 10.45
C PRO A 28 -22.79 13.73 11.46
N PHE A 29 -23.75 14.02 12.35
CA PHE A 29 -24.21 13.09 13.39
C PHE A 29 -24.80 11.78 12.85
N TRP A 30 -25.24 11.77 11.59
CA TRP A 30 -25.88 10.59 11.02
C TRP A 30 -24.91 9.45 10.76
N TRP A 31 -23.59 9.66 10.71
CA TRP A 31 -22.64 8.55 10.57
C TRP A 31 -22.75 7.57 11.73
N GLU A 32 -22.73 8.06 12.97
CA GLU A 32 -22.93 7.23 14.16
C GLU A 32 -24.30 6.55 14.17
N ARG A 33 -25.35 7.24 13.70
CA ARG A 33 -26.72 6.68 13.62
C ARG A 33 -26.86 5.61 12.56
N LEU A 34 -26.28 5.78 11.39
CA LEU A 34 -26.31 4.79 10.31
C LEU A 34 -25.58 3.51 10.71
N LEU A 35 -24.49 3.62 11.48
CA LEU A 35 -23.75 2.46 11.96
C LEU A 35 -24.50 1.62 13.01
N GLN A 36 -25.61 2.13 13.58
CA GLN A 36 -26.49 1.35 14.46
C GLN A 36 -27.51 0.50 13.69
N ASP A 37 -27.71 0.77 12.39
CA ASP A 37 -28.63 0.02 11.54
C ASP A 37 -27.92 -1.21 10.95
N SER A 38 -28.44 -2.41 11.24
CA SER A 38 -27.85 -3.67 10.82
C SER A 38 -27.93 -3.89 9.31
N GLN A 39 -28.96 -3.37 8.64
CA GLN A 39 -29.12 -3.46 7.20
C GLN A 39 -28.14 -2.51 6.50
N TYR A 40 -27.98 -1.30 7.02
CA TYR A 40 -26.99 -0.35 6.52
C TYR A 40 -25.57 -0.91 6.64
N THR A 41 -25.19 -1.42 7.81
CA THR A 41 -23.84 -1.95 8.02
C THR A 41 -23.57 -3.22 7.20
N ALA A 42 -24.55 -4.10 7.02
CA ALA A 42 -24.43 -5.23 6.10
C ALA A 42 -24.17 -4.77 4.65
N ASN A 43 -24.97 -3.82 4.15
CA ASN A 43 -24.78 -3.25 2.81
C ASN A 43 -23.42 -2.54 2.66
N MET A 44 -23.00 -1.78 3.68
CA MET A 44 -21.71 -1.11 3.72
C MET A 44 -20.56 -2.12 3.64
N ARG A 45 -20.63 -3.22 4.40
CA ARG A 45 -19.64 -4.30 4.33
C ARG A 45 -19.59 -4.93 2.94
N CYS A 46 -20.73 -5.25 2.33
CA CYS A 46 -20.77 -5.82 0.99
C CYS A 46 -20.16 -4.87 -0.05
N GLN A 47 -20.51 -3.58 -0.01
CA GLN A 47 -19.96 -2.57 -0.90
C GLN A 47 -18.45 -2.42 -0.73
N TRP A 48 -17.96 -2.43 0.52
CA TRP A 48 -16.53 -2.39 0.82
C TRP A 48 -15.80 -3.58 0.18
N GLN A 49 -16.29 -4.80 0.40
CA GLN A 49 -15.70 -6.01 -0.17
C GLN A 49 -15.70 -5.99 -1.71
N GLN A 50 -16.80 -5.52 -2.33
CA GLN A 50 -16.87 -5.35 -3.78
C GLN A 50 -15.78 -4.39 -4.27
N LEU A 51 -15.67 -3.21 -3.68
CA LEU A 51 -14.68 -2.20 -4.09
C LEU A 51 -13.24 -2.67 -3.82
N ARG A 52 -13.00 -3.39 -2.71
CA ARG A 52 -11.69 -3.93 -2.35
C ARG A 52 -11.20 -5.05 -3.26
N SER A 53 -12.10 -5.75 -3.94
CA SER A 53 -11.73 -6.70 -5.00
C SER A 53 -11.33 -6.03 -6.33
N GLY A 54 -11.57 -4.73 -6.49
CA GLY A 54 -11.32 -3.99 -7.74
C GLY A 54 -10.62 -2.65 -7.53
N ALA A 55 -11.39 -1.56 -7.66
CA ALA A 55 -10.88 -0.19 -7.69
C ALA A 55 -10.14 0.23 -6.41
N LEU A 56 -10.53 -0.31 -5.25
CA LEU A 56 -9.86 -0.05 -3.98
C LEU A 56 -8.87 -1.14 -3.61
N SER A 57 -8.52 -2.05 -4.53
CA SER A 57 -7.41 -2.99 -4.30
C SER A 57 -6.10 -2.21 -4.16
N GLN A 58 -5.21 -2.68 -3.27
CA GLN A 58 -3.93 -2.00 -3.03
C GLN A 58 -3.08 -1.96 -4.32
N ARG A 59 -3.10 -3.04 -5.10
CA ARG A 59 -2.46 -3.12 -6.42
C ARG A 59 -2.97 -2.02 -7.36
N HIS A 60 -4.28 -1.82 -7.45
CA HIS A 60 -4.86 -0.79 -8.33
C HIS A 60 -4.46 0.62 -7.87
N ILE A 61 -4.63 0.93 -6.59
CA ILE A 61 -4.30 2.26 -6.04
C ILE A 61 -2.81 2.57 -6.24
N PHE A 62 -1.91 1.61 -5.97
CA PHE A 62 -0.48 1.82 -6.15
C PHE A 62 -0.11 1.96 -7.62
N GLY A 63 -0.74 1.19 -8.51
CA GLY A 63 -0.58 1.33 -9.96
C GLY A 63 -0.98 2.72 -10.48
N VAL A 64 -2.07 3.29 -9.94
CA VAL A 64 -2.48 4.68 -10.27
C VAL A 64 -1.42 5.68 -9.78
N ILE A 65 -0.94 5.54 -8.54
CA ILE A 65 0.11 6.40 -7.98
C ILE A 65 1.38 6.34 -8.84
N ASP A 66 1.81 5.13 -9.23
CA ASP A 66 3.00 4.93 -10.07
C ASP A 66 2.82 5.51 -11.47
N SER A 67 1.65 5.32 -12.08
CA SER A 67 1.33 5.89 -13.38
C SER A 67 1.37 7.42 -13.36
N LEU A 68 0.82 8.04 -12.31
CA LEU A 68 0.85 9.50 -12.17
C LEU A 68 2.26 10.02 -11.87
N THR A 69 3.01 9.33 -11.01
CA THR A 69 4.40 9.66 -10.71
C THR A 69 5.28 9.58 -11.95
N SER A 70 5.09 8.55 -12.78
CA SER A 70 5.78 8.41 -14.06
C SER A 70 5.40 9.52 -15.05
N ALA A 71 4.11 9.87 -15.13
CA ALA A 71 3.64 10.93 -16.01
C ALA A 71 4.17 12.32 -15.64
N LEU A 72 4.44 12.59 -14.35
CA LEU A 72 5.08 13.82 -13.92
C LEU A 72 6.52 13.93 -14.44
N GLY A 73 7.26 12.80 -14.50
CA GLY A 73 8.63 12.75 -15.01
C GLY A 73 9.53 13.83 -14.39
N GLY A 74 10.38 14.47 -15.20
CA GLY A 74 11.28 15.54 -14.73
C GLY A 74 10.58 16.84 -14.28
N ALA A 75 9.24 16.93 -14.30
CA ALA A 75 8.53 18.09 -13.75
C ALA A 75 8.68 18.18 -12.24
N THR A 76 8.80 17.05 -11.53
CA THR A 76 9.06 17.03 -10.09
C THR A 76 10.41 17.65 -9.77
N ASP A 77 11.44 17.36 -10.57
CA ASP A 77 12.79 17.89 -10.35
C ASP A 77 12.80 19.41 -10.51
N ARG A 78 12.19 19.93 -11.60
CA ARG A 78 12.06 21.38 -11.81
C ARG A 78 11.25 22.06 -10.70
N HIS A 79 10.22 21.40 -10.18
CA HIS A 79 9.43 21.94 -9.08
C HIS A 79 10.25 22.10 -7.81
N PHE A 80 11.02 21.07 -7.43
CA PHE A 80 11.83 21.12 -6.21
C PHE A 80 13.14 21.89 -6.35
N GLU A 81 13.62 22.12 -7.58
CA GLU A 81 14.67 23.10 -7.86
C GLU A 81 14.17 24.54 -7.60
N LEU A 82 12.97 24.87 -8.08
CA LEU A 82 12.36 26.18 -7.87
C LEU A 82 11.89 26.39 -6.43
N TYR A 83 11.35 25.34 -5.81
CA TYR A 83 10.84 25.34 -4.44
C TYR A 83 11.56 24.25 -3.62
N PRO A 84 12.70 24.57 -2.99
CA PRO A 84 13.52 23.59 -2.26
C PRO A 84 12.90 23.25 -0.90
N ILE A 85 11.75 22.57 -0.91
CA ILE A 85 10.95 22.28 0.28
C ILE A 85 11.14 20.85 0.81
N LEU A 86 11.75 19.96 0.03
CA LEU A 86 12.06 18.59 0.45
C LEU A 86 13.05 18.60 1.63
N GLY A 87 12.80 17.74 2.62
CA GLY A 87 13.58 17.70 3.86
C GLY A 87 13.23 18.79 4.88
N HIS A 88 12.34 19.73 4.53
CA HIS A 88 11.89 20.79 5.41
C HIS A 88 10.47 20.52 5.93
N GLY A 89 10.27 20.69 7.24
CA GLY A 89 8.95 20.53 7.86
C GLY A 89 8.02 21.68 7.49
N ILE A 90 7.15 21.47 6.50
CA ILE A 90 6.10 22.41 6.13
C ILE A 90 4.80 21.96 6.76
N TRP A 91 4.09 22.85 7.44
CA TRP A 91 2.78 22.52 8.00
C TRP A 91 1.77 22.29 6.86
N PRO A 92 0.92 21.24 6.93
CA PRO A 92 0.73 20.25 7.99
C PRO A 92 1.34 18.87 7.69
N ASN A 93 2.60 18.79 7.22
CA ASN A 93 3.22 17.51 6.87
C ASN A 93 3.50 16.66 8.14
N PRO A 94 3.08 15.39 8.17
CA PRO A 94 3.40 14.48 9.26
C PRO A 94 4.84 13.96 9.16
N LYS A 95 5.37 13.51 10.31
CA LYS A 95 6.68 12.84 10.35
C LYS A 95 6.58 11.39 9.84
N PRO A 96 7.67 10.80 9.32
CA PRO A 96 8.92 11.48 8.97
C PRO A 96 8.72 12.46 7.80
N ILE A 97 9.53 13.53 7.78
CA ILE A 97 9.57 14.49 6.68
C ILE A 97 10.39 13.85 5.56
N ALA A 98 9.80 13.72 4.38
CA ALA A 98 10.50 13.15 3.23
C ALA A 98 11.59 14.11 2.74
N LYS A 99 12.76 13.56 2.43
CA LYS A 99 13.92 14.28 1.88
C LYS A 99 13.93 14.25 0.35
N THR A 100 13.12 13.38 -0.25
CA THR A 100 12.99 13.25 -1.70
C THR A 100 11.52 13.10 -2.10
N HIS A 101 11.20 13.41 -3.36
CA HIS A 101 9.86 13.14 -3.90
C HIS A 101 9.52 11.65 -3.84
N ALA A 102 10.49 10.77 -4.10
CA ALA A 102 10.32 9.32 -4.00
C ALA A 102 9.94 8.90 -2.57
N GLU A 103 10.57 9.49 -1.55
CA GLU A 103 10.20 9.27 -0.15
C GLU A 103 8.79 9.80 0.19
N GLU A 104 8.30 10.89 -0.42
CA GLU A 104 6.90 11.33 -0.24
C GLU A 104 5.91 10.29 -0.79
N ILE A 105 6.16 9.81 -2.02
CA ILE A 105 5.34 8.76 -2.64
C ILE A 105 5.34 7.49 -1.80
N GLU A 106 6.50 7.10 -1.28
CA GLU A 106 6.65 5.96 -0.39
C GLU A 106 5.83 6.12 0.90
N ASN A 107 6.01 7.24 1.60
CA ASN A 107 5.28 7.53 2.84
C ASN A 107 3.76 7.49 2.62
N MET A 108 3.28 7.99 1.47
CA MET A 108 1.87 7.92 1.09
C MET A 108 1.41 6.47 0.88
N LYS A 109 2.19 5.65 0.15
CA LYS A 109 1.86 4.23 -0.08
C LYS A 109 1.82 3.42 1.22
N ILE A 110 2.78 3.63 2.12
CA ILE A 110 2.81 2.98 3.44
C ILE A 110 1.51 3.30 4.20
N TRP A 111 1.16 4.58 4.32
CA TRP A 111 -0.05 4.99 5.03
C TRP A 111 -1.33 4.44 4.39
N ILE A 112 -1.42 4.42 3.06
CA ILE A 112 -2.55 3.83 2.35
C ILE A 112 -2.69 2.35 2.69
N SER A 113 -1.59 1.60 2.70
CA SER A 113 -1.62 0.18 3.03
C SER A 113 -2.11 -0.05 4.46
N GLU A 114 -1.56 0.70 5.42
CA GLU A 114 -2.00 0.64 6.81
C GLU A 114 -3.48 1.02 6.97
N ARG A 115 -3.95 2.04 6.24
CA ARG A 115 -5.35 2.49 6.28
C ARG A 115 -6.29 1.46 5.71
N LEU A 116 -5.94 0.85 4.57
CA LEU A 116 -6.75 -0.20 3.95
C LEU A 116 -6.87 -1.40 4.88
N ARG A 117 -5.75 -1.87 5.45
CA ARG A 117 -5.74 -2.97 6.44
C ARG A 117 -6.62 -2.67 7.64
N TRP A 118 -6.57 -1.44 8.15
CA TRP A 118 -7.44 -1.04 9.26
C TRP A 118 -8.91 -1.06 8.84
N LEU A 119 -9.26 -0.53 7.67
CA LEU A 119 -10.64 -0.54 7.16
C LEU A 119 -11.16 -1.96 6.94
N ASP A 120 -10.34 -2.86 6.40
CA ASP A 120 -10.71 -4.26 6.19
C ASP A 120 -11.13 -4.93 7.51
N ALA A 121 -10.42 -4.63 8.60
CA ALA A 121 -10.73 -5.12 9.94
C ALA A 121 -11.91 -4.40 10.62
N ASN A 122 -12.14 -3.11 10.32
CA ASN A 122 -13.02 -2.25 11.14
C ASN A 122 -14.30 -1.76 10.45
N VAL A 123 -14.47 -1.94 9.13
CA VAL A 123 -15.77 -1.69 8.48
C VAL A 123 -16.82 -2.58 9.15
N PRO A 124 -17.91 -2.07 9.71
CA PRO A 124 -18.86 -2.89 10.47
C PRO A 124 -19.79 -3.69 9.57
N GLY A 125 -20.50 -4.65 10.16
CA GLY A 125 -21.49 -5.48 9.48
C GLY A 125 -20.92 -6.76 8.87
N ASN A 126 -21.84 -7.65 8.50
CA ASN A 126 -21.55 -8.93 7.85
C ASN A 126 -22.24 -8.94 6.48
N CYS A 127 -21.52 -9.36 5.44
CA CYS A 127 -22.10 -9.52 4.11
C CYS A 127 -22.59 -10.97 3.93
N PRO A 128 -23.91 -11.22 3.83
CA PRO A 128 -24.46 -12.59 3.90
C PRO A 128 -24.13 -13.51 2.72
N ASP A 129 -23.68 -12.97 1.58
CA ASP A 129 -23.47 -13.73 0.33
C ASP A 129 -22.10 -13.51 -0.33
N ALA A 130 -21.10 -13.04 0.42
CA ALA A 130 -19.73 -12.97 -0.09
C ALA A 130 -19.11 -14.38 -0.11
N SER A 131 -19.37 -15.14 -1.18
CA SER A 131 -18.80 -16.48 -1.43
C SER A 131 -17.27 -16.50 -1.65
N ALA A 132 -16.58 -15.44 -1.28
CA ALA A 132 -15.15 -15.42 -1.05
C ALA A 132 -14.93 -14.44 0.09
N GLU A 133 -14.47 -14.92 1.24
CA GLU A 133 -13.79 -14.05 2.20
C GLU A 133 -12.74 -13.28 1.38
N TRP A 134 -12.89 -11.97 1.29
CA TRP A 134 -11.89 -11.15 0.64
C TRP A 134 -10.58 -11.37 1.40
N GLN A 135 -9.63 -12.03 0.74
CA GLN A 135 -8.28 -12.18 1.23
C GLN A 135 -7.46 -11.12 0.53
N ALA A 136 -6.99 -10.16 1.31
CA ALA A 136 -5.97 -9.24 0.86
C ALA A 136 -4.83 -10.03 0.22
N ALA A 137 -4.28 -9.52 -0.90
CA ALA A 137 -3.03 -10.07 -1.37
C ALA A 137 -2.01 -9.84 -0.24
N PRO A 138 -1.36 -10.89 0.31
CA PRO A 138 -0.52 -10.75 1.50
C PRO A 138 0.70 -9.84 1.27
N TRP A 139 0.91 -9.44 0.02
CA TRP A 139 1.97 -8.56 -0.43
C TRP A 139 1.55 -7.78 -1.67
N VAL A 140 2.22 -6.65 -1.88
CA VAL A 140 2.13 -5.85 -3.10
C VAL A 140 3.53 -5.51 -3.58
N LEU A 141 3.70 -5.63 -4.91
CA LEU A 141 4.95 -5.36 -5.61
C LEU A 141 4.82 -4.09 -6.42
N TYR A 142 5.81 -3.20 -6.30
CA TYR A 142 5.88 -2.00 -7.11
C TYR A 142 7.31 -1.48 -7.27
N PRO A 143 7.57 -0.69 -8.31
CA PRO A 143 6.74 -0.59 -9.51
C PRO A 143 6.71 -1.93 -10.25
N ASN A 144 5.64 -2.22 -10.99
CA ASN A 144 5.60 -3.38 -11.88
C ASN A 144 4.83 -2.97 -13.16
N PRO A 145 5.51 -2.76 -14.31
CA PRO A 145 6.91 -3.11 -14.61
C PRO A 145 7.96 -2.35 -13.78
N VAL A 146 9.10 -3.01 -13.53
CA VAL A 146 10.20 -2.51 -12.71
C VAL A 146 11.45 -2.26 -13.56
N ARG A 147 12.19 -1.19 -13.23
CA ARG A 147 13.51 -0.92 -13.81
C ARG A 147 14.59 -1.50 -12.91
N ASP A 148 14.97 -0.84 -11.82
CA ASP A 148 16.15 -1.28 -11.05
C ASP A 148 15.79 -1.80 -9.67
N ILE A 149 14.92 -1.08 -8.95
CA ILE A 149 14.58 -1.40 -7.56
C ILE A 149 13.14 -1.90 -7.50
N LEU A 150 12.97 -3.16 -7.08
CA LEU A 150 11.67 -3.73 -6.77
C LEU A 150 11.37 -3.55 -5.29
N THR A 151 10.26 -2.92 -4.97
CA THR A 151 9.78 -2.80 -3.59
C THR A 151 8.66 -3.80 -3.34
N VAL A 152 8.80 -4.53 -2.24
CA VAL A 152 7.80 -5.48 -1.75
C VAL A 152 7.25 -4.96 -0.43
N PHE A 153 5.94 -4.75 -0.40
CA PHE A 153 5.21 -4.39 0.82
C PHE A 153 4.39 -5.58 1.30
N LEU A 154 4.59 -6.00 2.54
CA LEU A 154 3.87 -7.09 3.22
C LEU A 154 2.83 -6.48 4.17
N GLU A 155 1.63 -7.04 4.19
CA GLU A 155 0.58 -6.55 5.09
C GLU A 155 0.81 -6.96 6.55
N THR A 156 1.51 -8.06 6.77
CA THR A 156 1.89 -8.58 8.08
C THR A 156 3.42 -8.67 8.19
N ALA A 157 3.93 -8.46 9.40
CA ALA A 157 5.36 -8.64 9.65
C ALA A 157 5.73 -10.10 9.33
N PRO A 158 6.73 -10.32 8.47
CA PRO A 158 7.17 -11.67 8.15
C PRO A 158 7.77 -12.34 9.40
N ALA A 159 7.55 -13.64 9.56
CA ALA A 159 8.24 -14.41 10.58
C ALA A 159 9.75 -14.41 10.31
N GLU A 160 10.58 -14.46 11.36
CA GLU A 160 12.03 -14.57 11.23
C GLU A 160 12.40 -15.79 10.37
N GLY A 161 13.32 -15.61 9.42
CA GLY A 161 13.68 -16.64 8.44
C GLY A 161 12.82 -16.67 7.17
N SER A 162 11.79 -15.83 7.05
CA SER A 162 11.05 -15.65 5.80
C SER A 162 11.91 -14.97 4.73
N GLY A 163 11.62 -15.26 3.46
CA GLY A 163 12.45 -14.83 2.35
C GLY A 163 11.71 -14.69 1.03
N PHE A 164 12.28 -13.91 0.13
CA PHE A 164 11.92 -13.88 -1.26
C PHE A 164 12.88 -14.70 -2.10
N LEU A 165 12.33 -15.45 -3.06
CA LEU A 165 13.08 -16.08 -4.15
C LEU A 165 12.65 -15.47 -5.48
N LEU A 166 13.60 -15.28 -6.37
CA LEU A 166 13.33 -14.81 -7.72
C LEU A 166 13.78 -15.88 -8.71
N SER A 167 12.91 -16.23 -9.65
CA SER A 167 13.24 -17.12 -10.77
C SER A 167 12.96 -16.47 -12.13
N ASP A 168 13.69 -16.91 -13.15
CA ASP A 168 13.29 -16.68 -14.53
C ASP A 168 12.13 -17.61 -14.95
N LEU A 169 11.55 -17.40 -16.13
CA LEU A 169 10.46 -18.24 -16.64
C LEU A 169 10.83 -19.71 -16.88
N ALA A 170 12.13 -20.04 -16.92
CA ALA A 170 12.60 -21.42 -17.00
C ALA A 170 12.69 -22.08 -15.60
N GLY A 171 12.33 -21.35 -14.53
CA GLY A 171 12.37 -21.81 -13.15
C GLY A 171 13.77 -21.75 -12.52
N ARG A 172 14.76 -21.19 -13.20
CA ARG A 172 16.11 -21.05 -12.63
C ARG A 172 16.08 -19.90 -11.62
N LEU A 173 16.55 -20.18 -10.40
CA LEU A 173 16.70 -19.17 -9.36
C LEU A 173 17.78 -18.15 -9.75
N VAL A 174 17.42 -16.88 -9.75
CA VAL A 174 18.27 -15.72 -10.09
C VAL A 174 18.47 -14.78 -8.91
N GLY A 175 17.86 -15.08 -7.76
CA GLY A 175 18.01 -14.26 -6.57
C GLY A 175 17.35 -14.86 -5.33
N ARG A 176 17.88 -14.51 -4.17
CA ARG A 176 17.26 -14.74 -2.86
C ARG A 176 17.48 -13.52 -1.97
N LYS A 177 16.48 -13.18 -1.18
CA LYS A 177 16.56 -12.09 -0.21
C LYS A 177 15.80 -12.45 1.07
N GLU A 178 16.39 -12.25 2.25
CA GLU A 178 15.66 -12.38 3.51
C GLU A 178 14.79 -11.16 3.79
N VAL A 179 13.72 -11.35 4.58
CA VAL A 179 12.75 -10.30 4.87
C VAL A 179 12.46 -10.27 6.38
N GLY A 180 12.67 -9.11 7.00
CA GLY A 180 12.45 -8.92 8.44
C GLY A 180 11.44 -7.83 8.79
N GLY A 181 10.77 -7.23 7.79
CA GLY A 181 9.84 -6.13 8.02
C GLY A 181 8.75 -6.03 6.97
N PHE A 182 7.80 -5.12 7.20
CA PHE A 182 6.67 -4.86 6.31
C PHE A 182 7.07 -4.35 4.92
N ARG A 183 8.29 -3.81 4.78
CA ARG A 183 8.82 -3.25 3.54
C ARG A 183 10.19 -3.84 3.24
N SER A 184 10.44 -4.19 1.99
CA SER A 184 11.72 -4.71 1.53
C SER A 184 12.04 -4.24 0.12
N GLU A 185 13.18 -3.58 -0.06
CA GLU A 185 13.66 -3.11 -1.37
C GLU A 185 14.71 -4.03 -1.95
N TRP A 186 14.51 -4.54 -3.16
CA TRP A 186 15.45 -5.42 -3.83
C TRP A 186 15.98 -4.76 -5.10
N ASP A 187 17.26 -4.39 -5.11
CA ASP A 187 17.97 -4.00 -6.34
C ASP A 187 18.13 -5.23 -7.24
N ILE A 188 17.45 -5.19 -8.37
CA ILE A 188 17.43 -6.21 -9.43
C ILE A 188 17.96 -5.65 -10.75
N SER A 189 18.73 -4.55 -10.72
CA SER A 189 19.38 -3.95 -11.90
C SER A 189 20.31 -4.92 -12.64
N TYR A 190 20.83 -5.93 -11.92
CA TYR A 190 21.67 -6.99 -12.45
C TYR A 190 20.92 -7.98 -13.36
N LEU A 191 19.58 -7.94 -13.38
CA LEU A 191 18.77 -8.82 -14.21
C LEU A 191 18.55 -8.25 -15.61
N PRO A 192 18.65 -9.10 -16.65
CA PRO A 192 18.21 -8.74 -18.00
C PRO A 192 16.73 -8.31 -18.05
N GLN A 193 16.35 -7.57 -19.09
CA GLN A 193 14.94 -7.31 -19.39
C GLN A 193 14.21 -8.65 -19.62
N GLY A 194 13.03 -8.80 -19.03
CA GLY A 194 12.30 -10.05 -19.10
C GLY A 194 11.20 -10.18 -18.05
N VAL A 195 10.62 -11.37 -17.97
CA VAL A 195 9.60 -11.70 -16.98
C VAL A 195 10.21 -12.64 -15.94
N TYR A 196 9.94 -12.35 -14.67
CA TYR A 196 10.42 -13.11 -13.52
C TYR A 196 9.26 -13.51 -12.62
N LEU A 197 9.43 -14.56 -11.84
CA LEU A 197 8.50 -14.95 -10.79
C LEU A 197 9.16 -14.72 -9.43
N LEU A 198 8.48 -13.97 -8.58
CA LEU A 198 8.86 -13.79 -7.18
C LEU A 198 8.02 -14.72 -6.33
N TYR A 199 8.67 -15.41 -5.41
CA TYR A 199 8.05 -16.28 -4.43
C TYR A 199 8.30 -15.71 -3.05
N TYR A 200 7.25 -15.60 -2.24
CA TYR A 200 7.38 -15.36 -0.81
C TYR A 200 7.37 -16.70 -0.07
N MET A 201 8.38 -16.94 0.75
CA MET A 201 8.54 -18.17 1.53
C MET A 201 8.54 -17.86 3.01
N ASN A 202 7.96 -18.78 3.79
CA ASN A 202 8.09 -18.76 5.25
C ASN A 202 9.43 -19.39 5.71
N ALA A 203 9.64 -19.38 7.02
CA ALA A 203 10.82 -19.95 7.67
C ALA A 203 11.03 -21.46 7.41
N GLU A 204 9.96 -22.21 7.15
CA GLU A 204 10.03 -23.64 6.80
C GLU A 204 10.34 -23.90 5.32
N GLY A 205 10.51 -22.85 4.51
CA GLY A 205 10.77 -22.96 3.06
C GLY A 205 9.53 -23.25 2.22
N ARG A 206 8.32 -23.16 2.79
CA ARG A 206 7.08 -23.27 2.03
C ARG A 206 6.79 -21.97 1.29
N ILE A 207 6.50 -22.08 0.00
CA ILE A 207 6.01 -20.96 -0.81
C ILE A 207 4.60 -20.60 -0.33
N LEU A 208 4.46 -19.38 0.19
CA LEU A 208 3.20 -18.81 0.63
C LEU A 208 2.51 -18.03 -0.48
N ASN A 209 3.27 -17.39 -1.36
CA ASN A 209 2.70 -16.66 -2.48
C ASN A 209 3.64 -16.58 -3.68
N THR A 210 3.09 -16.27 -4.86
CA THR A 210 3.83 -16.09 -6.11
C THR A 210 3.28 -14.91 -6.90
N GLU A 211 4.15 -14.10 -7.48
CA GLU A 211 3.79 -12.95 -8.30
C GLU A 211 4.70 -12.83 -9.51
N LYS A 212 4.17 -12.25 -10.59
CA LYS A 212 4.90 -12.04 -11.83
C LYS A 212 5.46 -10.62 -11.86
N ILE A 213 6.76 -10.51 -12.10
CA ILE A 213 7.46 -9.24 -12.28
C ILE A 213 7.83 -9.07 -13.74
N VAL A 214 7.64 -7.88 -14.29
CA VAL A 214 8.11 -7.50 -15.62
C VAL A 214 9.27 -6.51 -15.47
N LYS A 215 10.48 -6.92 -15.85
CA LYS A 215 11.68 -6.09 -15.87
C LYS A 215 11.86 -5.50 -17.27
N PHE A 216 12.06 -4.19 -17.35
CA PHE A 216 12.30 -3.46 -18.60
C PHE A 216 13.52 -2.53 -18.50
#